data_AF-W7ICY4-F1
#
_entry.id   AF-W7ICY4-F1
#
_cell.length_a   1.000
_cell.length_b   1.000
_cell.length_c   1.000
_cell.angle_alpha   90.00
_cell.angle_beta   90.00
_cell.angle_gamma   90.00
#
_symmetry.space_group_name_H-M   'P 1'
#
loop_
_entity.id
_entity.type
_entity.pdbx_description
1 polymer ?
#
loop_
_entity_poly.entity_id
_entity_poly.type
_entity_poly.pdbx_seq_one_letter_code
_entity_poly.pdbx_strand_id
1 'polypeptide(L)'
;MHALADNPLFSASNGASNVTCSLPAWRTDPQSAQQFFTAALPCLEQAWAPAMQRAGLPYFTPGLQFPSGSTWESPCGSASQGTWAAFYCPTNNTIYMPFEGLQTKQNGTNSGVYLAVFSHEFGHHIQALSGVLDAYWDTRYEAGDQTEKGLELSRRSELQAQCFGGMWFAAGQNGGGSFNDKVIREMLADGYNRGDWQQGVPRDHGSPQHYGAWQEHGFTNNRTGPCNTWAAASADVS
;
A
#
# COMPACT_ATOMS: atom_id res chain seq x y z
N MET A 1 10.84 -16.95 14.12
CA MET A 1 11.17 -15.56 14.47
C MET A 1 11.12 -14.80 13.17
N HIS A 2 10.12 -13.95 12.98
CA HIS A 2 9.92 -13.21 11.74
C HIS A 2 10.81 -11.96 11.77
N ALA A 3 11.60 -11.75 10.72
CA ALA A 3 12.58 -10.66 10.67
C ALA A 3 11.97 -9.39 10.08
N LEU A 4 12.30 -8.23 10.68
CA LEU A 4 12.05 -6.90 10.13
C LEU A 4 13.13 -6.57 9.10
N ALA A 5 14.19 -5.84 9.49
CA ALA A 5 15.24 -5.39 8.57
C ALA A 5 15.93 -6.53 7.79
N ASP A 6 16.08 -7.70 8.40
CA ASP A 6 16.77 -8.87 7.81
C ASP A 6 15.80 -9.83 7.06
N ASN A 7 14.59 -9.39 6.71
CA ASN A 7 13.64 -10.23 5.98
C ASN A 7 14.17 -10.61 4.58
N PRO A 8 14.02 -11.88 4.13
CA PRO A 8 14.47 -12.31 2.81
C PRO A 8 13.81 -11.56 1.64
N LEU A 9 12.69 -10.87 1.87
CA LEU A 9 12.09 -9.99 0.87
C LEU A 9 13.05 -8.88 0.43
N PHE A 10 13.88 -8.33 1.32
CA PHE A 10 14.66 -7.10 1.11
C PHE A 10 16.00 -7.31 0.39
N SER A 11 15.96 -7.95 -0.77
CA SER A 11 17.12 -8.11 -1.65
C SER A 11 17.29 -6.94 -2.62
N ALA A 12 18.54 -6.52 -2.85
CA ALA A 12 18.88 -5.47 -3.82
C ALA A 12 18.52 -5.83 -5.28
N SER A 13 18.40 -7.12 -5.60
CA SER A 13 18.06 -7.59 -6.95
C SER A 13 16.59 -7.99 -7.13
N ASN A 14 15.82 -8.06 -6.04
CA ASN A 14 14.41 -8.44 -6.12
C ASN A 14 13.54 -7.19 -6.33
N GLY A 15 12.46 -7.34 -7.10
CA GLY A 15 11.58 -6.24 -7.49
C GLY A 15 10.31 -6.75 -8.15
N ALA A 16 9.32 -5.87 -8.33
CA ALA A 16 8.07 -6.22 -9.01
C ALA A 16 8.33 -6.46 -10.50
N SER A 17 7.72 -7.50 -11.05
CA SER A 17 7.91 -7.88 -12.46
C SER A 17 7.06 -7.00 -13.35
N ASN A 18 7.60 -6.57 -14.49
CA ASN A 18 6.83 -5.78 -15.46
C ASN A 18 5.54 -6.50 -15.87
N VAL A 19 4.45 -5.76 -15.95
CA VAL A 19 3.12 -6.31 -16.22
C VAL A 19 2.32 -5.34 -17.08
N THR A 20 1.59 -5.86 -18.05
CA THR A 20 0.65 -5.06 -18.85
C THR A 20 -0.73 -5.14 -18.18
N CYS A 21 -1.19 -4.04 -17.57
CA CYS A 21 -2.52 -3.97 -16.98
C CYS A 21 -3.53 -3.40 -17.98
N SER A 22 -4.62 -4.11 -18.24
CA SER A 22 -5.75 -3.61 -19.03
C SER A 22 -6.97 -3.41 -18.14
N LEU A 23 -7.10 -2.18 -17.62
CA LEU A 23 -8.16 -1.81 -16.68
C LEU A 23 -9.33 -1.13 -17.41
N PRO A 24 -10.58 -1.33 -16.97
CA PRO A 24 -11.68 -0.51 -17.45
C PRO A 24 -11.43 0.96 -17.08
N ALA A 25 -12.04 1.89 -17.82
CA ALA A 25 -11.97 3.30 -17.48
C ALA A 25 -12.64 3.55 -16.11
N TRP A 26 -12.01 4.38 -15.27
CA TRP A 26 -12.62 4.78 -14.01
C TRP A 26 -13.92 5.56 -14.25
N ARG A 27 -14.96 5.22 -13.48
CA ARG A 27 -16.19 6.02 -13.35
C ARG A 27 -16.55 6.14 -11.88
N THR A 28 -17.05 7.31 -11.50
CA THR A 28 -17.35 7.66 -10.11
C THR A 28 -18.72 7.13 -9.68
N ASP A 29 -18.84 5.81 -9.67
CA ASP A 29 -19.97 5.09 -9.11
C ASP A 29 -19.50 3.76 -8.47
N PRO A 30 -20.21 3.22 -7.47
CA PRO A 30 -19.77 2.04 -6.74
C PRO A 30 -19.51 0.81 -7.63
N GLN A 31 -20.37 0.57 -8.63
CA GLN A 31 -20.26 -0.60 -9.49
C GLN A 31 -19.03 -0.54 -10.38
N SER A 32 -18.76 0.61 -10.98
CA SER A 32 -17.58 0.82 -11.82
C SER A 32 -16.29 0.78 -10.99
N ALA A 33 -16.29 1.32 -9.77
CA ALA A 33 -15.15 1.22 -8.85
C ALA A 33 -14.84 -0.25 -8.50
N GLN A 34 -15.86 -1.04 -8.18
CA GLN A 34 -15.70 -2.48 -7.95
C GLN A 34 -15.10 -3.21 -9.16
N GLN A 35 -15.62 -2.95 -10.36
CA GLN A 35 -15.09 -3.54 -11.60
C GLN A 35 -13.62 -3.13 -11.83
N PHE A 36 -13.29 -1.87 -11.56
CA PHE A 36 -11.95 -1.32 -11.70
C PHE A 36 -10.94 -2.04 -10.80
N PHE A 37 -11.22 -2.17 -9.50
CA PHE A 37 -10.32 -2.85 -8.57
C PHE A 37 -10.27 -4.37 -8.78
N THR A 38 -11.39 -4.98 -9.15
CA THR A 38 -11.44 -6.41 -9.50
C THR A 38 -10.53 -6.70 -10.71
N ALA A 39 -10.49 -5.81 -11.69
CA ALA A 39 -9.58 -5.92 -12.84
C ALA A 39 -8.12 -5.60 -12.50
N ALA A 40 -7.89 -4.73 -11.51
CA ALA A 40 -6.55 -4.34 -11.08
C ALA A 40 -5.85 -5.43 -10.25
N LEU A 41 -6.60 -6.19 -9.44
CA LEU A 41 -6.03 -7.20 -8.53
C LEU A 41 -5.13 -8.21 -9.26
N PRO A 42 -5.58 -8.92 -10.33
CA PRO A 42 -4.71 -9.85 -11.03
C PRO A 42 -3.43 -9.22 -11.58
N CYS A 43 -3.45 -7.91 -11.87
CA CYS A 43 -2.25 -7.21 -12.35
C CYS A 43 -1.24 -6.95 -11.23
N LEU A 44 -1.69 -6.61 -10.01
CA LEU A 44 -0.84 -6.56 -8.82
C LEU A 44 -0.21 -7.93 -8.55
N GLU A 45 -1.03 -8.98 -8.62
CA GLU A 45 -0.57 -10.34 -8.36
C GLU A 45 0.50 -10.80 -9.35
N GLN A 46 0.30 -10.54 -10.65
CA GLN A 46 1.28 -10.87 -11.69
C GLN A 46 2.62 -10.13 -11.49
N ALA A 47 2.59 -8.90 -10.96
CA ALA A 47 3.79 -8.16 -10.67
C ALA A 47 4.54 -8.72 -9.44
N TRP A 48 3.82 -9.03 -8.35
CA TRP A 48 4.41 -9.37 -7.06
C TRP A 48 4.65 -10.85 -6.81
N ALA A 49 3.81 -11.76 -7.32
CA ALA A 49 3.98 -13.20 -7.09
C ALA A 49 5.37 -13.72 -7.48
N PRO A 50 5.98 -13.31 -8.63
CA PRO A 50 7.33 -13.73 -8.96
C PRO A 50 8.40 -13.16 -8.00
N ALA A 51 8.18 -11.97 -7.43
CA ALA A 51 9.10 -11.38 -6.46
C ALA A 51 9.08 -12.15 -5.13
N MET A 52 7.91 -12.59 -4.68
CA MET A 52 7.75 -13.43 -3.50
C MET A 52 8.38 -14.81 -3.73
N GLN A 53 8.16 -15.41 -4.89
CA GLN A 53 8.78 -16.69 -5.27
C GLN A 53 10.31 -16.59 -5.30
N ARG A 54 10.89 -15.52 -5.88
CA ARG A 54 12.35 -15.28 -5.88
C ARG A 54 12.93 -15.15 -4.48
N ALA A 55 12.16 -14.60 -3.53
CA ALA A 55 12.55 -14.49 -2.13
C ALA A 55 12.33 -15.79 -1.33
N GLY A 56 11.78 -16.84 -1.94
CA GLY A 56 11.42 -18.09 -1.26
C GLY A 56 10.27 -17.94 -0.25
N LEU A 57 9.43 -16.91 -0.43
CA LEU A 57 8.32 -16.58 0.45
C LEU A 57 7.00 -17.13 -0.11
N PRO A 58 6.01 -17.43 0.75
CA PRO A 58 4.72 -17.92 0.30
C PRO A 58 3.94 -16.85 -0.47
N TYR A 59 2.99 -17.30 -1.27
CA TYR A 59 2.07 -16.43 -1.97
C TYR A 59 0.68 -17.07 -2.03
N PHE A 60 -0.33 -16.28 -1.70
CA PHE A 60 -1.73 -16.59 -1.95
C PHE A 60 -2.48 -15.30 -2.25
N THR A 61 -3.51 -15.38 -3.08
CA THR A 61 -4.34 -14.24 -3.48
C THR A 61 -5.11 -13.67 -2.28
N PRO A 62 -5.11 -12.33 -2.06
CA PRO A 62 -5.92 -11.75 -1.02
C PRO A 62 -7.40 -11.74 -1.43
N GLY A 63 -8.30 -11.76 -0.44
CA GLY A 63 -9.69 -11.41 -0.67
C GLY A 63 -9.82 -9.94 -1.11
N LEU A 64 -10.92 -9.62 -1.79
CA LEU A 64 -11.25 -8.24 -2.15
C LEU A 64 -12.73 -7.97 -1.86
N GLN A 65 -13.01 -6.98 -1.02
CA GLN A 65 -14.36 -6.62 -0.61
C GLN A 65 -14.64 -5.13 -0.79
N PHE A 66 -15.91 -4.81 -1.02
CA PHE A 66 -16.39 -3.45 -1.29
C PHE A 66 -17.55 -3.13 -0.34
N PRO A 67 -17.28 -2.85 0.95
CA PRO A 67 -18.32 -2.43 1.87
C PRO A 67 -19.01 -1.16 1.40
N SER A 68 -20.31 -1.05 1.69
CA SER A 68 -21.12 0.12 1.36
C SER A 68 -21.64 0.79 2.63
N GLY A 69 -21.92 2.09 2.56
CA GLY A 69 -22.44 2.86 3.69
C GLY A 69 -21.34 3.55 4.49
N SER A 70 -21.75 4.28 5.55
CA SER A 70 -20.85 5.11 6.35
C SER A 70 -20.05 4.34 7.40
N THR A 71 -20.45 3.10 7.69
CA THR A 71 -19.81 2.19 8.67
C THR A 71 -19.84 0.77 8.14
N TRP A 72 -18.78 0.01 8.40
CA TRP A 72 -18.68 -1.39 8.01
C TRP A 72 -17.85 -2.20 9.00
N GLU A 73 -18.13 -3.50 9.06
CA GLU A 73 -17.47 -4.45 9.96
C GLU A 73 -16.48 -5.32 9.21
N SER A 74 -15.38 -5.66 9.89
CA SER A 74 -14.41 -6.64 9.43
C SER A 74 -13.89 -7.48 10.61
N PRO A 75 -13.18 -8.59 10.35
CA PRO A 75 -12.46 -9.30 11.40
C PRO A 75 -11.36 -8.47 12.09
N CYS A 76 -10.97 -7.32 11.52
CA CYS A 76 -10.03 -6.37 12.09
C CYS A 76 -10.71 -5.20 12.83
N GLY A 77 -12.04 -5.28 13.01
CA GLY A 77 -12.85 -4.28 13.71
C GLY A 77 -13.79 -3.50 12.79
N SER A 78 -14.52 -2.58 13.42
CA SER A 78 -15.45 -1.66 12.77
C SER A 78 -14.70 -0.44 12.24
N ALA A 79 -14.98 -0.07 10.99
CA ALA A 79 -14.43 1.14 10.39
C ALA A 79 -15.56 2.03 9.86
N SER A 80 -15.25 3.32 9.72
CA SER A 80 -16.18 4.31 9.19
C SER A 80 -15.54 5.13 8.09
N GLN A 81 -16.36 5.78 7.26
CA GLN A 81 -15.93 6.64 6.15
C GLN A 81 -14.92 7.72 6.60
N GLY A 82 -15.02 8.19 7.85
CA GLY A 82 -14.13 9.21 8.41
C GLY A 82 -12.85 8.67 9.03
N THR A 83 -12.74 7.35 9.21
CA THR A 83 -11.59 6.73 9.88
C THR A 83 -10.59 6.23 8.85
N TRP A 84 -11.01 5.38 7.89
CA TRP A 84 -10.13 4.73 6.92
C TRP A 84 -10.69 4.85 5.50
N ALA A 85 -9.84 5.18 4.52
CA ALA A 85 -10.23 5.26 3.11
C ALA A 85 -10.35 3.86 2.46
N ALA A 86 -9.42 2.99 2.80
CA ALA A 86 -9.33 1.57 2.49
C ALA A 86 -8.48 0.91 3.59
N PHE A 87 -8.43 -0.41 3.63
CA PHE A 87 -7.52 -1.13 4.54
C PHE A 87 -7.32 -2.58 4.09
N TYR A 88 -6.17 -3.15 4.42
CA TYR A 88 -5.93 -4.59 4.42
C TYR A 88 -6.15 -5.19 5.82
N CYS A 89 -6.94 -6.26 5.91
CA CYS A 89 -7.15 -7.00 7.15
C CYS A 89 -6.31 -8.29 7.16
N PRO A 90 -5.25 -8.39 7.98
CA PRO A 90 -4.43 -9.61 8.05
C PRO A 90 -5.18 -10.82 8.60
N THR A 91 -6.19 -10.63 9.47
CA THR A 91 -6.97 -11.71 10.08
C THR A 91 -7.67 -12.63 9.07
N ASN A 92 -8.11 -12.08 7.94
CA ASN A 92 -8.74 -12.84 6.85
C ASN A 92 -8.08 -12.60 5.49
N ASN A 93 -6.91 -11.98 5.48
CA ASN A 93 -6.15 -11.63 4.28
C ASN A 93 -6.97 -10.93 3.18
N THR A 94 -7.75 -9.91 3.54
CA THR A 94 -8.68 -9.26 2.61
C THR A 94 -8.40 -7.76 2.51
N ILE A 95 -8.37 -7.24 1.28
CA ILE A 95 -8.35 -5.81 1.00
C ILE A 95 -9.80 -5.31 0.94
N TYR A 96 -10.09 -4.24 1.68
CA TYR A 96 -11.40 -3.60 1.75
C TYR A 96 -11.33 -2.23 1.09
N MET A 97 -12.13 -2.05 0.03
CA MET A 97 -12.18 -0.83 -0.80
C MET A 97 -13.58 -0.21 -0.78
N PRO A 98 -14.03 0.38 0.34
CA PRO A 98 -15.35 1.02 0.43
C PRO A 98 -15.40 2.25 -0.47
N PHE A 99 -16.42 2.35 -1.34
CA PHE A 99 -16.53 3.45 -2.29
C PHE A 99 -16.58 4.82 -1.60
N GLU A 100 -17.27 4.88 -0.46
CA GLU A 100 -17.42 6.06 0.38
C GLU A 100 -16.08 6.57 0.94
N GLY A 101 -15.12 5.68 1.17
CA GLY A 101 -13.78 6.01 1.67
C GLY A 101 -12.84 6.59 0.62
N LEU A 102 -13.14 6.45 -0.68
CA LEU A 102 -12.25 6.85 -1.77
C LEU A 102 -12.18 8.37 -2.04
N GLN A 103 -12.95 9.18 -1.29
CA GLN A 103 -12.96 10.64 -1.43
C GLN A 103 -13.22 11.10 -2.87
N THR A 104 -14.12 10.41 -3.57
CA THR A 104 -14.31 10.58 -5.02
C THR A 104 -14.75 11.98 -5.46
N LYS A 105 -15.36 12.76 -4.56
CA LYS A 105 -15.68 14.18 -4.79
C LYS A 105 -14.42 15.05 -4.93
N GLN A 106 -13.37 14.73 -4.19
CA GLN A 106 -12.10 15.46 -4.20
C GLN A 106 -11.19 14.97 -5.33
N ASN A 107 -11.14 13.65 -5.54
CA ASN A 107 -10.22 13.01 -6.48
C ASN A 107 -10.76 12.92 -7.92
N GLY A 108 -12.07 13.14 -8.12
CA GLY A 108 -12.70 13.16 -9.43
C GLY A 108 -12.50 11.84 -10.19
N THR A 109 -11.94 11.93 -11.40
CA THR A 109 -11.66 10.78 -12.27
C THR A 109 -10.18 10.41 -12.34
N ASN A 110 -9.37 10.88 -11.38
CA ASN A 110 -7.94 10.63 -11.34
C ASN A 110 -7.66 9.18 -10.92
N SER A 111 -7.63 8.26 -11.88
CA SER A 111 -7.48 6.83 -11.64
C SER A 111 -6.17 6.47 -10.96
N GLY A 112 -5.10 7.26 -11.15
CA GLY A 112 -3.84 7.06 -10.44
C GLY A 112 -3.97 7.17 -8.92
N VAL A 113 -4.86 8.02 -8.42
CA VAL A 113 -5.12 8.17 -6.98
C VAL A 113 -5.74 6.91 -6.40
N TYR A 114 -6.75 6.38 -7.07
CA TYR A 114 -7.44 5.17 -6.62
C TYR A 114 -6.54 3.93 -6.71
N LEU A 115 -5.72 3.84 -7.75
CA LEU A 115 -4.70 2.78 -7.87
C LEU A 115 -3.61 2.92 -6.80
N ALA A 116 -3.23 4.13 -6.41
CA ALA A 116 -2.25 4.37 -5.35
C ALA A 116 -2.74 3.78 -4.03
N VAL A 117 -3.96 4.14 -3.61
CA VAL A 117 -4.63 3.56 -2.43
C VAL A 117 -4.69 2.04 -2.52
N PHE A 118 -5.15 1.48 -3.64
CA PHE A 118 -5.27 0.03 -3.78
C PHE A 118 -3.92 -0.70 -3.71
N SER A 119 -2.88 -0.13 -4.32
CA SER A 119 -1.53 -0.69 -4.30
C SER A 119 -0.86 -0.59 -2.94
N HIS A 120 -1.19 0.43 -2.15
CA HIS A 120 -0.76 0.59 -0.78
C HIS A 120 -1.33 -0.55 0.09
N GLU A 121 -2.63 -0.81 0.01
CA GLU A 121 -3.24 -1.93 0.75
C GLU A 121 -2.69 -3.29 0.32
N PHE A 122 -2.39 -3.45 -0.97
CA PHE A 122 -1.69 -4.63 -1.46
C PHE A 122 -0.25 -4.71 -0.91
N GLY A 123 0.40 -3.57 -0.64
CA GLY A 123 1.68 -3.50 0.07
C GLY A 123 1.61 -4.14 1.46
N HIS A 124 0.56 -3.88 2.22
CA HIS A 124 0.33 -4.58 3.50
C HIS A 124 0.11 -6.09 3.33
N HIS A 125 -0.54 -6.51 2.25
CA HIS A 125 -0.62 -7.93 1.92
C HIS A 125 0.75 -8.56 1.66
N ILE A 126 1.67 -7.86 0.98
CA ILE A 126 3.06 -8.31 0.81
C ILE A 126 3.81 -8.35 2.15
N GLN A 127 3.58 -7.40 3.04
CA GLN A 127 4.13 -7.44 4.40
C GLN A 127 3.61 -8.65 5.20
N ALA A 128 2.33 -8.99 5.06
CA ALA A 128 1.74 -10.16 5.71
C ALA A 128 2.33 -11.47 5.16
N LEU A 129 2.37 -11.63 3.82
CA LEU A 129 2.95 -12.82 3.19
C LEU A 129 4.44 -13.03 3.52
N SER A 130 5.19 -11.95 3.71
CA SER A 130 6.61 -12.00 4.09
C SER A 130 6.84 -12.18 5.59
N GLY A 131 5.79 -12.10 6.42
CA GLY A 131 5.86 -12.14 7.88
C GLY A 131 6.37 -10.84 8.51
N VAL A 132 6.63 -9.79 7.72
CA VAL A 132 7.03 -8.47 8.22
C VAL A 132 5.91 -7.85 9.06
N LEU A 133 4.66 -7.99 8.63
CA LEU A 133 3.52 -7.41 9.33
C LEU A 133 3.34 -8.02 10.73
N ASP A 134 3.53 -9.34 10.87
CA ASP A 134 3.48 -10.03 12.16
C ASP A 134 4.59 -9.55 13.10
N ALA A 135 5.84 -9.47 12.60
CA ALA A 135 6.98 -8.97 13.36
C ALA A 135 6.79 -7.51 13.80
N TYR A 136 6.16 -6.70 12.94
CA TYR A 136 5.79 -5.32 13.25
C TYR A 136 4.81 -5.25 14.43
N TRP A 137 3.72 -6.03 14.38
CA TRP A 137 2.71 -6.03 15.44
C TRP A 137 3.29 -6.46 16.79
N ASP A 138 4.11 -7.52 16.81
CA ASP A 138 4.80 -7.97 18.02
C ASP A 138 5.68 -6.86 18.61
N THR A 139 6.54 -6.25 17.77
CA THR A 139 7.47 -5.21 18.22
C THR A 139 6.75 -3.93 18.65
N ARG A 140 5.66 -3.57 17.97
CA ARG A 140 4.85 -2.39 18.30
C ARG A 140 4.13 -2.58 19.62
N TYR A 141 3.56 -3.76 19.85
CA TYR A 141 2.92 -4.10 21.13
C TYR A 141 3.89 -3.95 22.30
N GLU A 142 5.11 -4.47 22.17
CA GLU A 142 6.15 -4.33 23.20
C GLU A 142 6.58 -2.87 23.43
N ALA A 143 6.62 -2.05 22.38
CA ALA A 143 6.95 -0.64 22.48
C ALA A 143 5.81 0.21 23.08
N GLY A 144 4.57 -0.23 22.94
CA GLY A 144 3.36 0.50 23.28
C GLY A 144 2.90 1.42 22.15
N ASP A 145 1.65 1.26 21.71
CA ASP A 145 1.10 1.80 20.46
C ASP A 145 1.18 3.33 20.30
N GLN A 146 1.12 4.06 21.42
CA GLN A 146 1.09 5.53 21.47
C GLN A 146 2.39 6.14 21.98
N THR A 147 3.44 5.33 22.15
CA THR A 147 4.78 5.85 22.43
C THR A 147 5.43 6.33 21.14
N GLU A 148 6.43 7.21 21.24
CA GLU A 148 7.18 7.66 20.05
C GLU A 148 7.78 6.48 19.26
N LYS A 149 8.27 5.46 19.97
CA LYS A 149 8.80 4.25 19.35
C LYS A 149 7.70 3.45 18.62
N GLY A 150 6.53 3.28 19.25
CA GLY A 150 5.39 2.59 18.65
C GLY A 150 4.86 3.31 17.40
N LEU A 151 4.83 4.64 17.44
CA LEU A 151 4.46 5.49 16.31
C LEU A 151 5.50 5.43 15.19
N GLU A 152 6.80 5.46 15.50
CA GLU A 152 7.85 5.27 14.50
C GLU A 152 7.76 3.91 13.79
N LEU A 153 7.49 2.83 14.54
CA LEU A 153 7.27 1.50 13.96
C LEU A 153 6.06 1.50 13.00
N SER A 154 4.99 2.22 13.35
CA SER A 154 3.83 2.39 12.47
C SER A 154 4.24 3.10 11.18
N ARG A 155 4.94 4.24 11.28
CA ARG A 155 5.42 4.98 10.10
C ARG A 155 6.29 4.12 9.20
N ARG A 156 7.18 3.29 9.75
CA ARG A 156 8.00 2.35 8.98
C ARG A 156 7.15 1.34 8.20
N SER A 157 6.10 0.80 8.82
CA SER A 157 5.16 -0.12 8.16
C SER A 157 4.42 0.57 7.01
N GLU A 158 3.84 1.74 7.27
CA GLU A 158 3.05 2.51 6.30
C GLU A 158 3.89 2.98 5.10
N LEU A 159 5.07 3.54 5.35
CA LEU A 159 5.97 4.02 4.31
C LEU A 159 6.54 2.88 3.45
N GLN A 160 6.65 1.67 3.99
CA GLN A 160 7.04 0.51 3.21
C GLN A 160 5.92 0.05 2.28
N ALA A 161 4.68 -0.03 2.76
CA ALA A 161 3.53 -0.33 1.93
C ALA A 161 3.41 0.70 0.79
N GLN A 162 3.68 1.96 1.10
CA GLN A 162 3.74 3.05 0.14
C GLN A 162 4.85 2.89 -0.91
N CYS A 163 6.05 2.49 -0.49
CA CYS A 163 7.14 2.16 -1.41
C CYS A 163 6.79 0.98 -2.33
N PHE A 164 6.20 -0.08 -1.78
CA PHE A 164 5.73 -1.23 -2.55
C PHE A 164 4.66 -0.85 -3.58
N GLY A 165 3.73 0.04 -3.24
CA GLY A 165 2.78 0.60 -4.20
C GLY A 165 3.50 1.27 -5.37
N GLY A 166 4.53 2.09 -5.09
CA GLY A 166 5.33 2.77 -6.11
C GLY A 166 6.01 1.79 -7.07
N MET A 167 6.54 0.69 -6.55
CA MET A 167 7.15 -0.37 -7.36
C MET A 167 6.16 -0.98 -8.36
N TRP A 168 4.89 -1.15 -7.97
CA TRP A 168 3.87 -1.66 -8.90
C TRP A 168 3.58 -0.66 -10.03
N PHE A 169 3.52 0.64 -9.74
CA PHE A 169 3.38 1.65 -10.78
C PHE A 169 4.53 1.63 -11.78
N ALA A 170 5.77 1.38 -11.33
CA ALA A 170 6.91 1.22 -12.21
C ALA A 170 6.79 -0.03 -13.09
N ALA A 171 6.41 -1.16 -12.49
CA ALA A 171 6.17 -2.41 -13.21
C ALA A 171 5.05 -2.27 -14.27
N GLY A 172 3.96 -1.58 -13.91
CA GLY A 172 2.84 -1.28 -14.80
C GLY A 172 3.23 -0.33 -15.92
N GLN A 173 3.96 0.75 -15.64
CA GLN A 173 4.39 1.71 -16.67
C GLN A 173 5.33 1.03 -17.69
N ASN A 174 6.27 0.23 -17.22
CA ASN A 174 7.21 -0.49 -18.08
C ASN A 174 6.53 -1.60 -18.90
N GLY A 175 5.45 -2.19 -18.41
CA GLY A 175 4.64 -3.16 -19.16
C GLY A 175 3.56 -2.54 -20.04
N GLY A 176 3.18 -1.28 -19.79
CA GLY A 176 2.19 -0.53 -20.55
C GLY A 176 0.73 -0.83 -20.18
N GLY A 177 -0.19 -0.50 -21.10
CA GLY A 177 -1.63 -0.61 -20.88
C GLY A 177 -2.20 0.63 -20.19
N SER A 178 -2.96 0.43 -19.10
CA SER A 178 -3.62 1.52 -18.37
C SER A 178 -2.66 2.43 -17.59
N PHE A 179 -1.40 2.04 -17.39
CA PHE A 179 -0.38 2.81 -16.67
C PHE A 179 0.35 3.80 -17.59
N ASN A 180 -0.37 4.81 -18.05
CA ASN A 180 0.20 5.90 -18.86
C ASN A 180 0.71 7.08 -18.00
N ASP A 181 1.38 8.05 -18.62
CA ASP A 181 1.98 9.19 -17.92
C ASP A 181 0.97 10.02 -17.11
N LYS A 182 -0.31 10.07 -17.50
CA LYS A 182 -1.35 10.75 -16.72
C LYS A 182 -1.56 10.03 -15.39
N VAL A 183 -1.71 8.71 -15.43
CA VAL A 183 -1.89 7.87 -14.24
C VAL A 183 -0.68 7.96 -13.31
N ILE A 184 0.54 7.99 -13.84
CA ILE A 184 1.76 8.14 -13.04
C ILE A 184 1.81 9.52 -12.36
N ARG A 185 1.53 10.60 -13.10
CA ARG A 185 1.50 11.96 -12.52
C ARG A 185 0.45 12.11 -11.43
N GLU A 186 -0.72 11.50 -11.59
CA GLU A 186 -1.77 11.50 -10.58
C GLU A 186 -1.33 10.82 -9.29
N MET A 187 -0.72 9.63 -9.40
CA MET A 187 -0.18 8.90 -8.25
C MET A 187 0.90 9.71 -7.53
N LEU A 188 1.88 10.27 -8.25
CA LEU A 188 2.95 11.05 -7.64
C LEU A 188 2.42 12.31 -6.94
N ALA A 189 1.49 13.03 -7.57
CA ALA A 189 0.90 14.22 -6.99
C ALA A 189 0.08 13.91 -5.72
N ASP A 190 -0.65 12.79 -5.71
CA ASP A 190 -1.43 12.34 -4.55
C ASP A 190 -0.55 11.85 -3.40
N GLY A 191 0.57 11.18 -3.69
CA GLY A 191 1.53 10.75 -2.66
C GLY A 191 2.03 11.89 -1.79
N TYR A 192 2.40 13.02 -2.37
CA TYR A 192 2.82 14.22 -1.62
C TYR A 192 1.66 14.98 -0.97
N ASN A 193 0.41 14.53 -1.15
CA ASN A 193 -0.78 15.10 -0.54
C ASN A 193 -1.37 14.25 0.61
N ARG A 194 -0.73 13.12 0.97
CA ARG A 194 -1.16 12.17 2.01
C ARG A 194 -0.23 12.20 3.23
N GLY A 195 -0.49 11.38 4.24
CA GLY A 195 0.31 11.30 5.47
C GLY A 195 -0.13 12.27 6.58
N ASP A 196 0.75 12.44 7.56
CA ASP A 196 0.50 13.13 8.83
C ASP A 196 0.57 14.66 8.66
N TRP A 197 -0.54 15.28 8.23
CA TRP A 197 -0.65 16.73 8.07
C TRP A 197 -0.79 17.50 9.38
N GLN A 198 -1.49 16.90 10.35
CA GLN A 198 -1.98 17.61 11.52
C GLN A 198 -1.04 17.42 12.71
N GLN A 199 -0.71 18.54 13.36
CA GLN A 199 -0.06 18.51 14.67
C GLN A 199 -1.08 18.11 15.74
N GLY A 200 -0.65 17.30 16.72
CA GLY A 200 -1.50 16.90 17.85
C GLY A 200 -2.40 15.69 17.64
N VAL A 201 -2.31 15.02 16.48
CA VAL A 201 -2.80 13.65 16.28
C VAL A 201 -1.62 12.66 16.30
N PRO A 202 -1.83 11.36 16.60
CA PRO A 202 -0.79 10.35 16.48
C PRO A 202 -0.14 10.39 15.10
N ARG A 203 1.20 10.35 15.05
CA ARG A 203 1.98 10.38 13.80
C ARG A 203 2.35 8.96 13.38
N ASP A 204 1.46 8.31 12.66
CA ASP A 204 1.53 6.89 12.34
C ASP A 204 1.74 6.57 10.85
N HIS A 205 1.63 7.55 9.94
CA HIS A 205 1.81 7.36 8.49
C HIS A 205 2.99 8.15 7.88
N GLY A 206 3.70 8.93 8.69
CA GLY A 206 4.82 9.75 8.26
C GLY A 206 4.36 11.08 7.64
N SER A 207 5.24 12.07 7.60
CA SER A 207 4.92 13.36 7.01
C SER A 207 4.56 13.23 5.51
N PRO A 208 3.79 14.17 4.94
CA PRO A 208 3.51 14.15 3.51
C PRO A 208 4.73 14.10 2.61
N GLN A 209 5.83 14.73 3.04
CA GLN A 209 7.10 14.67 2.34
C GLN A 209 7.67 13.24 2.33
N HIS A 210 7.68 12.55 3.46
CA HIS A 210 8.17 11.16 3.54
C HIS A 210 7.24 10.18 2.83
N TYR A 211 5.92 10.37 2.96
CA TYR A 211 4.92 9.55 2.29
C TYR A 211 5.10 9.58 0.76
N GLY A 212 5.18 10.77 0.18
CA GLY A 212 5.45 10.96 -1.25
C GLY A 212 6.84 10.45 -1.66
N ALA A 213 7.87 10.75 -0.86
CA ALA A 213 9.25 10.36 -1.17
C ALA A 213 9.42 8.83 -1.20
N TRP A 214 8.80 8.08 -0.29
CA TRP A 214 8.87 6.62 -0.28
C TRP A 214 8.09 5.99 -1.44
N GLN A 215 6.93 6.55 -1.82
CA GLN A 215 6.21 6.15 -3.05
C GLN A 215 7.11 6.35 -4.28
N GLU A 216 7.68 7.54 -4.43
CA GLU A 216 8.55 7.90 -5.55
C GLU A 216 9.83 7.06 -5.56
N HIS A 217 10.36 6.74 -4.38
CA HIS A 217 11.53 5.87 -4.22
C HIS A 217 11.25 4.46 -4.77
N GLY A 218 10.10 3.88 -4.42
CA GLY A 218 9.66 2.59 -4.95
C GLY A 218 9.43 2.62 -6.46
N PHE A 219 8.79 3.69 -6.96
CA PHE A 219 8.56 3.90 -8.39
C PHE A 219 9.86 4.02 -9.18
N THR A 220 10.83 4.79 -8.68
CA THR A 220 12.09 5.05 -9.38
C THR A 220 12.98 3.82 -9.43
N ASN A 221 13.06 3.06 -8.33
CA ASN A 221 14.01 1.97 -8.20
C ASN A 221 13.43 0.61 -8.62
N ASN A 222 12.15 0.36 -8.34
CA ASN A 222 11.51 -0.95 -8.46
C ASN A 222 12.38 -2.09 -7.88
N ARG A 223 12.82 -1.93 -6.64
CA ARG A 223 13.59 -2.93 -5.89
C ARG A 223 13.11 -2.99 -4.44
N THR A 224 13.02 -4.20 -3.88
CA THR A 224 12.54 -4.39 -2.50
C THR A 224 13.58 -3.97 -1.47
N GLY A 225 14.88 -4.18 -1.71
CA GLY A 225 15.95 -3.75 -0.81
C GLY A 225 15.91 -2.25 -0.48
N PRO A 226 15.83 -1.34 -1.47
CA PRO A 226 15.66 0.08 -1.23
C PRO A 226 14.37 0.43 -0.46
N CYS A 227 13.29 -0.35 -0.58
CA CYS A 227 12.06 -0.21 0.22
C CYS A 227 12.16 -0.78 1.67
N ASN A 228 13.37 -1.10 2.16
CA ASN A 228 13.58 -1.58 3.52
C ASN A 228 13.58 -0.43 4.54
N THR A 229 12.37 0.04 4.88
CA THR A 229 12.16 1.10 5.88
C THR A 229 12.64 0.69 7.27
N TRP A 230 12.79 -0.61 7.58
CA TRP A 230 13.26 -1.10 8.88
C TRP A 230 14.76 -0.89 9.09
N ALA A 231 15.54 -0.81 8.00
CA ALA A 231 16.95 -0.49 8.02
C ALA A 231 17.24 1.01 7.85
N ALA A 232 16.22 1.82 7.52
CA ALA A 232 16.36 3.26 7.30
C ALA A 232 16.60 4.03 8.62
N ALA A 233 17.24 5.20 8.53
CA ALA A 233 17.39 6.07 9.69
C ALA A 233 16.03 6.62 10.14
N SER A 234 15.84 6.86 11.44
CA SER A 234 14.57 7.39 11.99
C SER A 234 14.15 8.72 11.35
N ALA A 235 15.12 9.53 10.91
CA ALA A 235 14.85 10.78 10.21
C ALA A 235 14.18 10.59 8.83
N ASP A 236 14.41 9.44 8.18
CA ASP A 236 13.87 9.13 6.85
C ASP A 236 12.45 8.53 6.90
N VAL A 237 11.94 8.27 8.10
CA VAL A 237 10.62 7.64 8.35
C VAL A 237 9.76 8.47 9.30
N SER A 238 10.00 9.78 9.33
CA SER A 238 9.30 10.70 10.23
C SER A 238 7.95 11.16 9.73
#